data_AF-A0A7X7J252-F1
#
_entry.id   AF-A0A7X7J252-F1
#
_cell.length_a   1.000
_cell.length_b   1.000
_cell.length_c   1.000
_cell.angle_alpha   90.00
_cell.angle_beta   90.00
_cell.angle_gamma   90.00
#
_symmetry.space_group_name_H-M   'P 1'
#
loop_
_entity.id
_entity.type
_entity.pdbx_description
1 polymer ?
#
loop_
_entity_poly.entity_id
_entity_poly.type
_entity_poly.pdbx_seq_one_letter_code
_entity_poly.pdbx_strand_id
1 'polypeptide(L)'
;MIVRRRPCCPMAALLSVFAAPVVGAPVTLEPIAGQAELGTVEIHGVSAGPFDPAIWRSGSLNLVPDIRHPLLAPCQAGTFRNIYAPSPVEVPGGWRLFYGAWDGVQTGNDRIYSRFTADFIDLGERRIEIENGTFTHVCNVNAIRL
;
A
#
# COMPACT_ATOMS: atom_id res chain seq x y z
N MET A 1 22.53 59.93 40.83
CA MET A 1 23.41 58.96 40.15
C MET A 1 22.54 58.08 39.26
N ILE A 2 22.50 58.37 37.97
CA ILE A 2 21.64 57.71 36.97
C ILE A 2 22.52 56.73 36.21
N VAL A 3 22.21 55.43 36.29
CA VAL A 3 22.87 54.39 35.49
C VAL A 3 21.85 53.86 34.48
N ARG A 4 21.97 54.31 33.23
CA ARG A 4 21.25 53.76 32.08
C ARG A 4 21.99 52.51 31.59
N ARG A 5 21.34 51.33 31.63
CA ARG A 5 21.80 50.14 30.90
C ARG A 5 21.06 50.06 29.56
N ARG A 6 21.85 49.96 28.48
CA ARG A 6 21.37 49.81 27.09
C ARG A 6 20.71 48.43 26.92
N PRO A 7 19.58 48.30 26.21
CA PRO A 7 19.11 46.99 25.77
C PRO A 7 20.00 46.49 24.62
N CYS A 8 20.70 45.39 24.87
CA CYS A 8 21.39 44.63 23.83
C CYS A 8 20.32 43.81 23.09
N CYS A 9 20.14 44.12 21.81
CA CYS A 9 19.25 43.43 20.89
C CYS A 9 19.82 42.03 20.57
N PRO A 10 19.15 40.91 20.87
CA PRO A 10 19.56 39.63 20.30
C PRO A 10 19.01 39.55 18.87
N MET A 11 19.94 39.61 17.93
CA MET A 11 19.77 39.39 16.51
C MET A 11 19.15 38.00 16.27
N ALA A 12 17.84 37.96 15.98
CA ALA A 12 17.15 36.74 15.58
C ALA A 12 17.60 36.36 14.16
N ALA A 13 18.46 35.36 14.04
CA ALA A 13 18.77 34.74 12.75
C ALA A 13 17.57 33.87 12.32
N LEU A 14 16.72 34.38 11.43
CA LEU A 14 15.76 33.54 10.70
C LEU A 14 16.55 32.64 9.75
N LEU A 15 16.67 31.36 10.09
CA LEU A 15 17.17 30.33 9.19
C LEU A 15 16.02 29.91 8.26
N SER A 16 15.93 30.54 7.09
CA SER A 16 14.99 30.15 6.04
C SER A 16 15.43 28.83 5.42
N VAL A 17 14.77 27.73 5.81
CA VAL A 17 14.94 26.42 5.17
C VAL A 17 14.22 26.46 3.82
N PHE A 18 14.99 26.55 2.73
CA PHE A 18 14.47 26.28 1.40
C PHE A 18 14.38 24.76 1.21
N ALA A 19 13.18 24.20 1.30
CA ALA A 19 12.90 22.85 0.83
C ALA A 19 13.02 22.85 -0.70
N ALA A 20 14.10 22.28 -1.24
CA ALA A 20 14.19 22.03 -2.67
C ALA A 20 13.21 20.90 -3.03
N PRO A 21 12.29 21.09 -3.98
CA PRO A 21 11.45 20.00 -4.47
C PRO A 21 12.36 19.03 -5.22
N VAL A 22 12.36 17.76 -4.82
CA VAL A 22 12.90 16.68 -5.66
C VAL A 22 11.93 16.51 -6.82
N VAL A 23 12.19 17.25 -7.90
CA VAL A 23 11.50 17.02 -9.18
C VAL A 23 12.12 15.75 -9.75
N GLY A 24 11.37 14.64 -9.68
CA GLY A 24 11.72 13.43 -10.43
C GLY A 24 11.93 13.78 -11.91
N ALA A 25 12.82 13.06 -12.60
CA ALA A 25 13.08 13.31 -14.02
C ALA A 25 11.74 13.44 -14.78
N PRO A 26 11.60 14.42 -15.69
CA PRO A 26 10.34 14.67 -16.37
C PRO A 26 9.90 13.39 -17.09
N VAL A 27 8.71 12.89 -16.74
CA VAL A 27 8.07 11.81 -17.49
C VAL A 27 7.72 12.38 -18.87
N THR A 28 8.37 11.86 -19.90
CA THR A 28 8.05 12.20 -21.28
C THR A 28 6.99 11.25 -21.79
N LEU A 29 5.85 11.80 -22.19
CA LEU A 29 4.81 11.05 -22.89
C LEU A 29 5.10 11.13 -24.39
N GLU A 30 5.32 9.98 -25.01
CA GLU A 30 5.41 9.85 -26.45
C GLU A 30 4.20 9.09 -26.98
N PRO A 31 3.46 9.63 -27.96
CA PRO A 31 2.41 8.88 -28.63
C PRO A 31 3.03 7.72 -29.42
N ILE A 32 2.64 6.49 -29.08
CA ILE A 32 2.96 5.29 -29.86
C ILE A 32 1.67 4.68 -30.42
N ALA A 33 1.77 3.86 -31.46
CA ALA A 33 0.62 3.15 -32.00
C ALA A 33 0.09 2.15 -30.95
N GLY A 34 -1.14 2.35 -30.49
CA GLY A 34 -1.84 1.49 -29.53
C GLY A 34 -2.96 0.67 -30.16
N GLN A 35 -3.57 -0.21 -29.38
CA GLN A 35 -4.76 -1.01 -29.69
C GLN A 35 -5.98 -0.65 -28.81
N ALA A 36 -5.86 0.35 -27.95
CA ALA A 36 -6.95 0.89 -27.15
C ALA A 36 -8.19 1.28 -27.98
N GLU A 37 -9.37 1.11 -27.36
CA GLU A 37 -10.66 1.50 -27.93
C GLU A 37 -10.75 3.02 -28.16
N LEU A 38 -11.56 3.42 -29.14
CA LEU A 38 -11.78 4.81 -29.48
C LEU A 38 -12.35 5.57 -28.27
N GLY A 39 -11.68 6.64 -27.84
CA GLY A 39 -12.03 7.40 -26.64
C GLY A 39 -11.26 7.01 -25.38
N THR A 40 -10.31 6.07 -25.48
CA THR A 40 -9.44 5.66 -24.37
C THR A 40 -7.96 5.96 -24.67
N VAL A 41 -7.13 6.00 -23.62
CA VAL A 41 -5.68 6.19 -23.72
C VAL A 41 -5.01 4.92 -23.21
N GLU A 42 -4.19 4.30 -24.05
CA GLU A 42 -3.33 3.18 -23.67
C GLU A 42 -1.99 3.68 -23.15
N ILE A 43 -1.55 3.19 -21.99
CA ILE A 43 -0.28 3.58 -21.37
C ILE A 43 0.61 2.35 -21.28
N HIS A 44 1.74 2.40 -21.98
CA HIS A 44 2.74 1.33 -22.02
C HIS A 44 3.93 1.65 -21.11
N GLY A 45 4.73 0.64 -20.77
CA GLY A 45 6.00 0.83 -20.04
C GLY A 45 5.84 1.07 -18.53
N VAL A 46 4.69 0.75 -17.96
CA VAL A 46 4.48 0.82 -16.51
C VAL A 46 5.27 -0.32 -15.84
N SER A 47 6.28 0.05 -15.05
CA SER A 47 7.03 -0.89 -14.20
C SER A 47 7.18 -0.29 -12.82
N ALA A 48 7.33 -1.14 -11.80
CA ALA A 48 7.96 -0.68 -10.57
C ALA A 48 9.35 -0.18 -10.97
N GLY A 49 9.62 1.11 -10.75
CA GLY A 49 10.90 1.71 -11.11
C GLY A 49 12.06 0.96 -10.43
N PRO A 50 13.31 1.20 -10.89
CA PRO A 50 14.49 0.61 -10.25
C PRO A 50 14.45 0.83 -8.75
N PHE A 51 14.81 -0.21 -7.98
CA PHE A 51 14.98 -0.07 -6.54
C PHE A 51 15.91 1.11 -6.25
N ASP A 52 15.39 2.13 -5.56
CA ASP A 52 16.19 3.29 -5.16
C ASP A 52 16.70 3.08 -3.71
N PRO A 53 17.96 2.65 -3.53
CA PRO A 53 18.53 2.48 -2.21
C PRO A 53 18.71 3.81 -1.46
N ALA A 54 18.69 4.96 -2.15
CA ALA A 54 18.83 6.26 -1.51
C ALA A 54 17.58 6.61 -0.67
N ILE A 55 16.38 6.21 -1.11
CA ILE A 55 15.15 6.36 -0.31
C ILE A 55 15.30 5.62 1.03
N TRP A 56 15.81 4.39 1.00
CA TRP A 56 16.06 3.58 2.19
C TRP A 56 17.20 4.12 3.07
N ARG A 57 18.23 4.72 2.46
CA ARG A 57 19.41 5.27 3.17
C ARG A 57 19.22 6.70 3.66
N SER A 58 18.20 7.42 3.19
CA SER A 58 17.92 8.82 3.55
C SER A 58 17.60 9.02 5.03
N GLY A 59 17.40 7.93 5.80
CA GLY A 59 16.96 7.98 7.19
C GLY A 59 15.55 8.54 7.36
N SER A 60 14.83 8.78 6.26
CA SER A 60 13.54 9.48 6.19
C SER A 60 12.44 8.59 5.63
N LEU A 61 12.50 7.27 5.91
CA LEU A 61 11.43 6.36 5.57
C LEU A 61 10.19 6.70 6.40
N ASN A 62 9.19 7.31 5.76
CA ASN A 62 7.88 7.55 6.37
C ASN A 62 7.01 6.27 6.33
N LEU A 63 7.61 5.13 6.62
CA LEU A 63 6.90 3.86 6.78
C LEU A 63 6.35 3.81 8.20
N VAL A 64 5.14 4.34 8.38
CA VAL A 64 4.43 4.22 9.65
C VAL A 64 3.71 2.88 9.65
N PRO A 65 4.04 1.96 10.57
CA PRO A 65 3.34 0.69 10.65
C PRO A 65 1.88 0.94 11.00
N ASP A 66 0.98 0.21 10.34
CA ASP A 66 -0.40 0.14 10.80
C ASP A 66 -0.41 -0.56 12.16
N ILE A 67 -0.76 0.16 13.21
CA ILE A 67 -0.81 -0.35 14.59
C ILE A 67 -2.03 -1.25 14.83
N ARG A 68 -2.98 -1.29 13.89
CA ARG A 68 -4.14 -2.18 13.96
C ARG A 68 -3.69 -3.59 13.60
N HIS A 69 -3.59 -4.43 14.63
CA HIS A 69 -3.18 -5.81 14.47
C HIS A 69 -4.24 -6.77 15.03
N PRO A 70 -4.71 -7.75 14.24
CA PRO A 70 -4.46 -7.92 12.81
C PRO A 70 -5.33 -6.98 11.95
N LEU A 71 -4.87 -6.61 10.75
CA LEU A 71 -5.71 -5.93 9.75
C LEU A 71 -6.90 -6.82 9.34
N LEU A 72 -6.63 -8.10 9.11
CA LEU A 72 -7.62 -9.14 8.83
C LEU A 72 -7.56 -10.20 9.92
N ALA A 73 -8.61 -10.30 10.74
CA ALA A 73 -8.71 -11.32 11.76
C ALA A 73 -9.30 -12.63 11.20
N PRO A 74 -8.76 -13.81 11.57
CA PRO A 74 -9.34 -15.08 11.18
C PRO A 74 -10.67 -15.34 11.87
N CYS A 75 -11.55 -16.12 11.23
CA CYS A 75 -12.70 -16.70 11.93
C CYS A 75 -12.24 -17.56 13.12
N GLN A 76 -13.06 -17.60 14.17
CA GLN A 76 -12.72 -18.29 15.43
C GLN A 76 -13.32 -19.70 15.55
N ALA A 77 -14.08 -20.15 14.56
CA ALA A 77 -14.81 -21.42 14.62
C ALA A 77 -13.90 -22.66 14.60
N GLY A 78 -12.83 -22.66 13.80
CA GLY A 78 -11.92 -23.79 13.59
C GLY A 78 -10.52 -23.58 14.14
N THR A 79 -9.72 -24.64 14.06
CA THR A 79 -8.35 -24.69 14.62
C THR A 79 -7.33 -23.97 13.74
N PHE A 80 -7.44 -24.09 12.42
CA PHE A 80 -6.52 -23.43 11.50
C PHE A 80 -7.00 -22.00 11.27
N ARG A 81 -6.11 -21.01 11.48
CA ARG A 81 -6.45 -19.57 11.58
C ARG A 81 -5.47 -18.65 10.88
N ASN A 82 -4.61 -19.18 10.00
CA ASN A 82 -3.59 -18.36 9.37
C ASN A 82 -4.18 -17.53 8.23
N ILE A 83 -3.79 -16.25 8.13
CA ILE A 83 -4.14 -15.35 7.03
C ILE A 83 -2.83 -14.81 6.44
N TYR A 84 -2.68 -14.86 5.13
CA TYR A 84 -1.43 -14.54 4.45
C TYR A 84 -1.64 -14.10 3.01
N ALA A 85 -0.59 -13.51 2.43
CA ALA A 85 -0.54 -13.04 1.04
C ALA A 85 -1.73 -12.16 0.61
N PRO A 86 -2.00 -11.03 1.30
CA PRO A 86 -3.01 -10.08 0.83
C PRO A 86 -2.61 -9.45 -0.51
N SER A 87 -3.54 -9.40 -1.46
CA SER A 87 -3.42 -8.72 -2.75
C SER A 87 -4.60 -7.75 -2.94
N PRO A 88 -4.39 -6.43 -2.85
CA PRO A 88 -5.43 -5.46 -3.18
C PRO A 88 -5.58 -5.33 -4.69
N VAL A 89 -6.80 -5.49 -5.19
CA VAL A 89 -7.17 -5.28 -6.60
C VAL A 89 -8.13 -4.11 -6.68
N GLU A 90 -7.77 -3.06 -7.42
CA GLU A 90 -8.62 -1.88 -7.57
C GLU A 90 -9.91 -2.19 -8.34
N VAL A 91 -11.03 -1.69 -7.82
CA VAL A 91 -12.38 -1.81 -8.39
C VAL A 91 -13.09 -0.46 -8.27
N PRO A 92 -14.18 -0.20 -9.03
CA PRO A 92 -14.93 1.04 -8.85
C PRO A 92 -15.33 1.25 -7.38
N GLY A 93 -14.92 2.38 -6.81
CA GLY A 93 -15.22 2.76 -5.42
C GLY A 93 -14.29 2.20 -4.35
N GLY A 94 -13.23 1.46 -4.69
CA GLY A 94 -12.23 1.01 -3.70
C GLY A 94 -11.40 -0.18 -4.17
N TRP A 95 -11.18 -1.12 -3.26
CA TRP A 95 -10.36 -2.30 -3.49
C TRP A 95 -11.07 -3.58 -3.09
N ARG A 96 -10.88 -4.61 -3.91
CA ARG A 96 -11.13 -6.00 -3.54
C ARG A 96 -9.83 -6.57 -3.00
N LEU A 97 -9.76 -6.77 -1.69
CA LEU A 97 -8.62 -7.36 -1.02
C LEU A 97 -8.75 -8.88 -1.05
N PHE A 98 -7.99 -9.54 -1.93
CA PHE A 98 -7.87 -11.00 -1.97
C PHE A 98 -6.81 -11.46 -0.97
N TYR A 99 -6.98 -12.64 -0.39
CA TYR A 99 -5.98 -13.22 0.50
C TYR A 99 -6.10 -14.74 0.59
N GLY A 100 -4.96 -15.39 0.85
CA GLY A 100 -4.90 -16.79 1.22
C GLY A 100 -5.19 -16.96 2.71
N ALA A 101 -5.96 -17.97 3.08
CA ALA A 101 -6.14 -18.28 4.49
C ALA A 101 -6.56 -19.72 4.77
N TRP A 102 -6.25 -20.13 6.00
CA TRP A 102 -7.00 -21.14 6.73
C TRP A 102 -7.90 -20.36 7.69
N ASP A 103 -8.96 -19.74 7.19
CA ASP A 103 -9.73 -18.74 7.96
C ASP A 103 -10.71 -19.39 8.96
N GLY A 104 -10.18 -19.94 10.05
CA GLY A 104 -11.01 -20.58 11.09
C GLY A 104 -11.63 -21.89 10.63
N VAL A 105 -10.92 -22.65 9.81
CA VAL A 105 -11.38 -23.90 9.20
C VAL A 105 -10.73 -25.12 9.89
N GLN A 106 -11.24 -26.31 9.57
CA GLN A 106 -10.80 -27.57 10.21
C GLN A 106 -9.57 -28.22 9.54
N THR A 107 -9.10 -27.69 8.41
CA THR A 107 -7.97 -28.24 7.67
C THR A 107 -6.96 -27.15 7.32
N GLY A 108 -5.68 -27.50 7.21
CA GLY A 108 -4.62 -26.63 6.71
C GLY A 108 -4.62 -26.46 5.19
N ASN A 109 -5.76 -26.65 4.53
CA ASN A 109 -5.87 -26.48 3.08
C ASN A 109 -6.10 -25.00 2.76
N ASP A 110 -5.37 -24.52 1.77
CA ASP A 110 -5.42 -23.14 1.32
C ASP A 110 -6.76 -22.83 0.65
N ARG A 111 -7.33 -21.69 1.02
CA ARG A 111 -8.53 -21.12 0.41
C ARG A 111 -8.25 -19.68 0.03
N ILE A 112 -8.89 -19.22 -1.02
CA ILE A 112 -8.85 -17.81 -1.42
C ILE A 112 -10.14 -17.16 -0.95
N TYR A 113 -9.97 -16.08 -0.20
CA TYR A 113 -11.05 -15.22 0.24
C TYR A 113 -10.87 -13.82 -0.34
N SER A 114 -11.92 -13.02 -0.26
CA SER A 114 -11.81 -11.61 -0.52
C SER A 114 -12.75 -10.77 0.36
N ARG A 115 -12.39 -9.51 0.56
CA ARG A 115 -13.23 -8.48 1.19
C ARG A 115 -13.16 -7.18 0.39
N PHE A 116 -14.26 -6.44 0.34
CA PHE A 116 -14.25 -5.09 -0.21
C PHE A 116 -13.80 -4.09 0.86
N THR A 117 -13.11 -3.03 0.45
CA THR A 117 -12.80 -1.88 1.30
C THR A 117 -12.63 -0.63 0.46
N ALA A 118 -13.09 0.52 0.96
CA ALA A 118 -12.89 1.81 0.32
C ALA A 118 -11.66 2.57 0.86
N ASP A 119 -11.05 2.09 1.94
CA ASP A 119 -10.07 2.86 2.71
C ASP A 119 -9.04 2.02 3.50
N PHE A 120 -9.12 0.68 3.44
CA PHE A 120 -8.34 -0.24 4.27
C PHE A 120 -8.56 -0.04 5.79
N ILE A 121 -9.68 0.55 6.17
CA ILE A 121 -10.15 0.68 7.55
C ILE A 121 -11.40 -0.16 7.73
N ASP A 122 -12.40 0.12 6.90
CA ASP A 122 -13.65 -0.60 6.92
C ASP A 122 -13.59 -1.75 5.92
N LEU A 123 -13.58 -2.96 6.48
CA LEU A 123 -13.52 -4.20 5.72
C LEU A 123 -14.91 -4.81 5.65
N GLY A 124 -15.46 -4.85 4.44
CA GLY A 124 -16.74 -5.46 4.15
C GLY A 124 -16.77 -6.97 4.42
N GLU A 125 -17.90 -7.59 4.09
CA GLU A 125 -18.11 -9.01 4.34
C GLU A 125 -17.09 -9.89 3.62
N ARG A 126 -16.76 -11.00 4.30
CA ARG A 126 -15.89 -12.03 3.76
C ARG A 126 -16.62 -12.81 2.68
N ARG A 127 -15.98 -12.96 1.53
CA ARG A 127 -16.39 -13.88 0.48
C ARG A 127 -15.36 -14.98 0.30
N ILE A 128 -15.84 -16.19 0.06
CA ILE A 128 -15.04 -17.32 -0.40
C ILE A 128 -14.96 -17.24 -1.93
N GLU A 129 -13.76 -17.17 -2.47
CA GLU A 129 -13.52 -17.17 -3.92
C GLU A 129 -13.11 -18.57 -4.41
N ILE A 130 -12.26 -19.27 -3.63
CA ILE A 130 -11.82 -20.63 -3.93
C ILE A 130 -11.77 -21.43 -2.62
N GLU A 131 -12.52 -22.52 -2.55
CA GLU A 131 -12.56 -23.41 -1.38
C GLU A 131 -12.13 -24.85 -1.66
N ASN A 132 -12.22 -25.28 -2.93
CA ASN A 132 -12.18 -26.70 -3.26
C ASN A 132 -10.74 -27.19 -3.44
N GLY A 133 -10.42 -28.30 -2.77
CA GLY A 133 -9.18 -29.05 -2.96
C GLY A 133 -8.42 -29.34 -1.67
N THR A 134 -7.26 -29.97 -1.85
CA THR A 134 -6.33 -30.35 -0.77
C THR A 134 -4.99 -29.63 -0.90
N PHE A 135 -5.01 -28.47 -1.56
CA PHE A 135 -3.81 -27.70 -1.83
C PHE A 135 -3.29 -27.03 -0.56
N THR A 136 -1.97 -26.97 -0.43
CA THR A 136 -1.26 -26.30 0.66
C THR A 136 -0.15 -25.45 0.05
N HIS A 137 0.11 -24.27 0.61
CA HIS A 137 1.14 -23.33 0.15
C HIS A 137 0.96 -22.80 -1.29
N VAL A 138 -0.28 -22.72 -1.78
CA VAL A 138 -0.58 -22.26 -3.15
C VAL A 138 -0.89 -20.77 -3.26
N CYS A 139 -1.04 -20.05 -2.16
CA CYS A 139 -1.35 -18.62 -2.18
C CYS A 139 -0.12 -17.71 -2.41
N ASN A 140 0.95 -18.19 -3.03
CA ASN A 140 2.19 -17.41 -3.24
C ASN A 140 2.16 -16.52 -4.51
N VAL A 141 0.97 -16.29 -5.07
CA VAL A 141 0.75 -15.48 -6.28
C VAL A 141 -0.17 -14.30 -5.98
N ASN A 142 0.01 -13.20 -6.71
CA ASN A 142 -0.85 -12.02 -6.61
C ASN A 142 -2.18 -12.25 -7.35
N ALA A 143 -3.27 -11.72 -6.81
CA ALA A 143 -4.50 -11.52 -7.57
C ALA A 143 -4.33 -10.31 -8.51
N ILE A 144 -4.72 -10.45 -9.77
CA ILE A 144 -4.72 -9.37 -10.77
C ILE A 144 -6.09 -9.28 -11.43
N ARG A 145 -6.47 -8.07 -11.80
CA ARG A 145 -7.58 -7.83 -12.72
C ARG A 145 -7.01 -7.77 -14.14
N LEU A 146 -7.58 -8.57 -15.04
CA LEU A 146 -7.29 -8.54 -16.47
C LEU A 146 -8.11 -7.46 -17.17
#